data_AF-A0A3L7QIN1-F1
#
_entry.id   AF-A0A3L7QIN1-F1
#
_cell.length_a   1.000
_cell.length_b   1.000
_cell.length_c   1.000
_cell.angle_alpha   90.00
_cell.angle_beta   90.00
_cell.angle_gamma   90.00
#
_symmetry.space_group_name_H-M   'P 1'
#
loop_
_entity.id
_entity.type
_entity.pdbx_description
1 polymer ?
#
loop_
_entity_poly.entity_id
_entity_poly.type
_entity_poly.pdbx_seq_one_letter_code
_entity_poly.pdbx_strand_id
1 'polypeptide(L)'
;MGRSIAAVLGAYFVMMLTNITVLTSVYVGMGADRAFQAGTFEVTPLWLAVMFLTDIVAGILGGLVCLRIAPNSRAFGFLIGIVIVLGMLVAIPHFLPPRAGNPTQRDAPVGAMQASEYARQPGWLALLHPILGVAGLIGIRSLKSRNVTQN
;
A
#
# COMPACT_ATOMS: atom_id res chain seq x y z
N MET A 1 -15.02 21.18 -10.42
CA MET A 1 -13.69 20.52 -10.45
C MET A 1 -13.09 20.34 -9.06
N GLY A 2 -13.14 21.34 -8.16
CA GLY A 2 -12.58 21.23 -6.80
C GLY A 2 -13.05 20.02 -5.99
N ARG A 3 -14.34 19.64 -6.08
CA ARG A 3 -14.86 18.42 -5.43
C ARG A 3 -14.18 17.12 -5.91
N SER A 4 -13.87 17.01 -7.19
CA SER A 4 -13.17 15.83 -7.72
C SER A 4 -11.73 15.77 -7.23
N ILE A 5 -11.03 16.91 -7.19
CA ILE A 5 -9.66 17.00 -6.66
C ILE A 5 -9.64 16.65 -5.17
N ALA A 6 -10.55 17.23 -4.39
CA ALA A 6 -10.68 16.92 -2.96
C ALA A 6 -11.01 15.44 -2.72
N ALA A 7 -11.84 14.82 -3.56
CA ALA A 7 -12.13 13.39 -3.49
C ALA A 7 -10.88 12.52 -3.70
N VAL A 8 -10.08 12.86 -4.71
CA VAL A 8 -8.85 12.12 -5.06
C VAL A 8 -7.81 12.29 -3.96
N LEU A 9 -7.54 13.52 -3.52
CA LEU A 9 -6.57 13.79 -2.46
C LEU A 9 -7.00 13.16 -1.14
N GLY A 10 -8.27 13.31 -0.75
CA GLY A 10 -8.81 12.72 0.47
C GLY A 10 -8.75 11.19 0.45
N ALA A 11 -9.09 10.57 -0.69
CA ALA A 11 -9.00 9.12 -0.85
C ALA A 11 -7.56 8.61 -0.76
N TYR A 12 -6.62 9.26 -1.47
CA TYR A 12 -5.21 8.89 -1.41
C TYR A 12 -4.64 9.06 0.01
N PHE A 13 -5.01 10.14 0.70
CA PHE A 13 -4.59 10.38 2.08
C PHE A 13 -5.09 9.28 3.02
N VAL A 14 -6.34 8.83 2.86
CA VAL A 14 -6.90 7.72 3.64
C VAL A 14 -6.17 6.41 3.34
N MET A 15 -5.83 6.13 2.09
CA MET A 15 -5.02 4.96 1.73
C MET A 15 -3.66 5.00 2.42
N MET A 16 -2.97 6.14 2.34
CA MET A 16 -1.65 6.33 2.95
C MET A 16 -1.69 6.14 4.47
N LEU A 17 -2.64 6.79 5.15
CA LEU A 17 -2.79 6.65 6.60
C LEU A 17 -3.14 5.22 7.00
N THR A 18 -4.02 4.55 6.25
CA THR A 18 -4.37 3.15 6.52
C THR A 18 -3.12 2.26 6.45
N ASN A 19 -2.32 2.38 5.38
CA ASN A 19 -1.10 1.60 5.24
C ASN A 19 -0.10 1.89 6.37
N ILE A 20 0.16 3.17 6.66
CA ILE A 20 1.10 3.54 7.73
C ILE A 20 0.63 3.00 9.07
N THR A 21 -0.63 3.23 9.45
CA THR A 21 -1.16 2.81 10.75
C THR A 21 -1.20 1.29 10.87
N VAL A 22 -1.77 0.59 9.89
CA VAL A 22 -1.93 -0.87 9.97
C VAL A 22 -0.56 -1.56 9.96
N LEU A 23 0.32 -1.23 9.01
CA LEU A 23 1.63 -1.88 8.94
C LEU A 23 2.47 -1.56 10.17
N THR A 24 2.44 -0.32 10.68
CA THR A 24 3.18 0.02 11.91
C THR A 24 2.63 -0.74 13.11
N SER A 25 1.31 -0.80 13.29
CA SER A 25 0.69 -1.53 14.40
C SER A 25 0.98 -3.02 14.35
N VAL A 26 0.88 -3.64 13.16
CA VAL A 26 1.20 -5.06 12.99
C VAL A 26 2.68 -5.32 13.21
N TYR A 27 3.57 -4.44 12.72
CA TYR A 27 5.00 -4.55 12.96
C TYR A 27 5.34 -4.47 14.45
N VAL A 28 4.78 -3.51 15.18
CA VAL A 28 5.00 -3.36 16.62
C VAL A 28 4.45 -4.57 17.39
N GLY A 29 3.31 -5.12 16.98
CA GLY A 29 2.73 -6.30 17.63
C GLY A 29 3.47 -7.61 17.33
N MET A 30 4.00 -7.78 16.11
CA MET A 30 4.69 -9.00 15.70
C MET A 30 6.19 -9.00 15.98
N GLY A 31 6.81 -7.82 15.97
CA GLY A 31 8.25 -7.62 16.09
C GLY A 31 9.03 -7.91 14.81
N ALA A 32 10.31 -7.49 14.81
CA ALA A 32 11.23 -7.63 13.69
C ALA A 32 11.45 -9.08 13.27
N ASP A 33 11.47 -10.02 14.22
CA ASP A 33 11.82 -11.43 13.97
C ASP A 33 10.74 -12.21 13.21
N ARG A 34 9.49 -11.72 13.22
CA ARG A 34 8.43 -12.27 12.38
C ARG A 34 8.27 -11.54 11.07
N ALA A 35 8.68 -10.26 11.01
CA ALA A 35 8.64 -9.44 9.81
C ALA A 35 9.77 -9.78 8.83
N PHE A 36 10.95 -10.14 9.34
CA PHE A 36 12.15 -10.44 8.56
C PHE A 36 12.71 -11.83 8.85
N GLN A 37 13.42 -12.39 7.87
CA GLN A 37 14.21 -13.60 8.07
C GLN A 37 15.31 -13.37 9.12
N ALA A 38 15.76 -14.44 9.76
CA ALA A 38 16.74 -14.35 10.83
C ALA A 38 18.07 -13.78 10.32
N GLY A 39 18.57 -12.73 10.99
CA GLY A 39 19.86 -12.09 10.67
C GLY A 39 19.87 -11.27 9.38
N THR A 40 18.75 -11.13 8.67
CA THR A 40 18.68 -10.36 7.41
C THR A 40 17.54 -9.34 7.45
N PHE A 41 17.53 -8.45 6.45
CA PHE A 41 16.42 -7.55 6.16
C PHE A 41 15.49 -8.08 5.07
N GLU A 42 15.58 -9.37 4.74
CA GLU A 42 14.64 -10.00 3.81
C GLU A 42 13.31 -10.24 4.51
N VAL A 43 12.24 -9.76 3.89
CA VAL A 43 10.89 -9.91 4.43
C VAL A 43 10.42 -11.37 4.42
N THR A 44 9.71 -11.79 5.47
CA THR A 44 9.13 -13.14 5.53
C THR A 44 7.87 -13.25 4.67
N PRO A 45 7.49 -14.45 4.20
CA PRO A 45 6.23 -14.66 3.49
C PRO A 45 5.00 -14.23 4.30
N LEU A 46 5.06 -14.37 5.63
CA LEU A 46 4.01 -13.91 6.53
C LEU A 46 3.84 -12.38 6.45
N TRP A 47 4.94 -11.65 6.48
CA TRP A 47 4.93 -10.20 6.35
C TRP A 47 4.43 -9.74 4.98
N LEU A 48 4.78 -10.47 3.92
CA LEU A 48 4.24 -10.21 2.58
C LEU A 48 2.72 -10.36 2.52
N ALA A 49 2.18 -11.41 3.15
CA ALA A 49 0.73 -11.60 3.22
C ALA A 49 0.04 -10.46 3.97
N VAL A 50 0.64 -9.95 5.05
CA VAL A 50 0.15 -8.77 5.78
C VAL A 50 0.16 -7.53 4.88
N MET A 51 1.26 -7.26 4.16
CA MET A 51 1.36 -6.14 3.24
C MET A 51 0.27 -6.19 2.16
N PHE A 52 0.10 -7.35 1.52
CA PHE A 52 -0.91 -7.56 0.49
C PHE A 52 -2.34 -7.32 0.98
N LEU A 53 -2.70 -7.89 2.13
CA LEU A 53 -4.04 -7.69 2.70
C LEU A 53 -4.26 -6.22 3.05
N THR A 54 -3.22 -5.56 3.57
CA THR A 54 -3.30 -4.15 3.95
C THR A 54 -3.51 -3.25 2.74
N ASP A 55 -2.80 -3.49 1.63
CA ASP A 55 -2.95 -2.72 0.38
C ASP A 55 -4.37 -2.86 -0.21
N ILE A 56 -4.95 -4.06 -0.17
CA ILE A 56 -6.33 -4.29 -0.62
C ILE A 56 -7.30 -3.51 0.26
N VAL A 57 -7.16 -3.60 1.59
CA VAL A 57 -8.03 -2.90 2.55
C VAL A 57 -7.91 -1.38 2.36
N ALA A 58 -6.69 -0.85 2.24
CA ALA A 58 -6.46 0.56 1.97
C ALA A 58 -7.11 1.00 0.65
N GLY A 59 -6.94 0.22 -0.43
CA GLY A 59 -7.61 0.46 -1.71
C GLY A 59 -9.14 0.51 -1.59
N ILE A 60 -9.75 -0.40 -0.84
CA ILE A 60 -11.19 -0.39 -0.58
C ILE A 60 -11.61 0.88 0.16
N LEU A 61 -10.93 1.23 1.25
CA LEU A 61 -11.25 2.42 2.06
C LEU A 61 -11.07 3.71 1.26
N GLY A 62 -9.97 3.85 0.51
CA GLY A 62 -9.75 4.98 -0.39
C GLY A 62 -10.83 5.07 -1.46
N GLY A 63 -11.21 3.94 -2.05
CA GLY A 63 -12.27 3.87 -3.05
C GLY A 63 -13.63 4.29 -2.49
N LEU A 64 -13.97 3.86 -1.26
CA LEU A 64 -15.18 4.30 -0.56
C LEU A 64 -15.23 5.82 -0.39
N VAL A 65 -14.14 6.40 0.09
CA VAL A 65 -14.00 7.85 0.30
C VAL A 65 -14.17 8.61 -1.02
N CYS A 66 -13.47 8.17 -2.07
CA CYS A 66 -13.57 8.77 -3.40
C CYS A 66 -15.00 8.72 -3.93
N LEU A 67 -15.64 7.55 -3.89
CA LEU A 67 -17.01 7.34 -4.37
C LEU A 67 -18.07 8.05 -3.52
N ARG A 68 -17.75 8.43 -2.28
CA ARG A 68 -18.65 9.17 -1.39
C ARG A 68 -18.55 10.68 -1.64
N ILE A 69 -17.35 11.20 -1.91
CA ILE A 69 -17.14 12.64 -2.18
C ILE A 69 -17.50 12.98 -3.64
N ALA A 70 -17.07 12.14 -4.59
CA ALA A 70 -17.27 12.34 -6.03
C ALA A 70 -17.62 11.00 -6.71
N PRO A 71 -18.92 10.65 -6.86
CA PRO A 71 -19.33 9.39 -7.46
C PRO A 71 -19.08 9.29 -8.98
N ASN A 72 -18.49 10.32 -9.60
CA ASN A 72 -18.25 10.34 -11.03
C ASN A 72 -17.12 9.37 -11.44
N SER A 73 -17.23 8.79 -12.63
CA SER A 73 -16.26 7.81 -13.16
C SER A 73 -14.87 8.42 -13.41
N ARG A 74 -14.79 9.71 -13.74
CA ARG A 74 -13.51 10.38 -14.04
C ARG A 74 -12.61 10.53 -12.81
N ALA A 75 -13.14 11.02 -11.68
CA ALA A 75 -12.36 11.19 -10.44
C ALA A 75 -11.83 9.84 -9.94
N PHE A 76 -12.65 8.80 -10.05
CA PHE A 76 -12.24 7.43 -9.71
C PHE A 76 -11.11 6.93 -10.64
N GLY A 77 -11.22 7.18 -11.95
CA GLY A 77 -10.16 6.87 -12.90
C GLY A 77 -8.85 7.60 -12.62
N PHE A 78 -8.92 8.88 -12.24
CA PHE A 78 -7.73 9.65 -11.82
C PHE A 78 -7.09 9.07 -10.57
N LEU A 79 -7.88 8.65 -9.57
CA LEU A 79 -7.35 8.00 -8.36
C LEU A 79 -6.60 6.72 -8.71
N ILE A 80 -7.17 5.86 -9.58
CA ILE A 80 -6.48 4.65 -10.07
C ILE A 80 -5.16 5.03 -10.75
N GLY A 81 -5.17 6.02 -11.65
CA GLY A 81 -3.96 6.47 -12.34
C GLY A 81 -2.89 6.95 -11.37
N ILE A 82 -3.27 7.71 -10.35
CA ILE A 82 -2.36 8.21 -9.30
C ILE A 82 -1.76 7.06 -8.49
N VAL A 83 -2.57 6.08 -8.07
CA VAL A 83 -2.09 4.91 -7.31
C VAL A 83 -1.09 4.09 -8.14
N ILE A 84 -1.37 3.90 -9.43
CA ILE A 84 -0.43 3.21 -10.34
C ILE A 84 0.87 4.00 -10.48
N VAL A 85 0.78 5.30 -10.80
CA VAL A 85 1.98 6.12 -11.04
C VAL A 85 2.84 6.23 -9.78
N LEU A 86 2.26 6.57 -8.64
CA LEU A 86 2.99 6.66 -7.37
C LEU A 86 3.53 5.31 -6.94
N GLY A 87 2.74 4.25 -7.08
CA GLY A 87 3.17 2.90 -6.77
C GLY A 87 4.36 2.45 -7.62
N MET A 88 4.35 2.76 -8.92
CA MET A 88 5.48 2.51 -9.82
C MET A 88 6.70 3.34 -9.42
N LEU A 89 6.53 4.61 -9.06
CA LEU A 89 7.63 5.46 -8.58
C LEU A 89 8.28 4.90 -7.30
N VAL A 90 7.46 4.37 -6.38
CA VAL A 90 7.94 3.71 -5.14
C VAL A 90 8.58 2.35 -5.43
N ALA A 91 8.25 1.69 -6.53
CA ALA A 91 8.88 0.44 -6.92
C ALA A 91 10.31 0.62 -7.45
N ILE A 92 10.64 1.78 -8.04
CA ILE A 92 11.95 2.04 -8.68
C ILE A 92 13.15 1.73 -7.75
N PRO A 93 13.20 2.22 -6.49
CA PRO A 93 14.29 1.91 -5.57
C PRO A 93 14.59 0.42 -5.36
N HIS A 94 13.60 -0.46 -5.54
CA HIS A 94 13.77 -1.91 -5.36
C HIS A 94 14.54 -2.58 -6.50
N PHE A 95 14.73 -1.90 -7.62
CA PHE A 95 15.55 -2.36 -8.74
C PHE A 95 16.93 -1.71 -8.77
N LEU A 96 17.17 -0.74 -7.89
CA LEU A 96 18.47 -0.08 -7.76
C LEU A 96 19.37 -0.87 -6.81
N PRO A 97 20.71 -0.79 -6.98
CA PRO A 97 21.63 -1.36 -6.01
C PRO A 97 21.37 -0.79 -4.61
N PRO A 98 21.61 -1.58 -3.54
CA PRO A 98 21.54 -1.06 -2.18
C PRO A 98 22.39 0.21 -2.05
N ARG A 99 21.85 1.23 -1.37
CA ARG A 99 22.60 2.46 -1.11
C ARG A 99 23.89 2.12 -0.36
N ALA A 100 25.00 2.74 -0.78
CA ALA A 100 26.28 2.59 -0.11
C ALA A 100 26.13 2.94 1.38
N GLY A 101 26.48 2.00 2.26
CA GLY A 101 26.34 2.15 3.71
C GLY A 101 25.13 1.44 4.35
N ASN A 102 24.20 0.88 3.57
CA ASN A 102 23.09 0.11 4.16
C ASN A 102 23.58 -1.25 4.69
N PRO A 103 23.32 -1.59 5.97
CA PRO A 103 23.71 -2.88 6.53
C PRO A 103 22.97 -4.01 5.80
N THR A 104 23.72 -5.08 5.49
CA THR A 104 23.18 -6.30 4.86
C THR A 104 22.68 -7.29 5.91
N GLN A 105 23.22 -7.21 7.13
CA GLN A 105 22.84 -8.04 8.28
C GLN A 105 22.04 -7.25 9.29
N ARG A 106 21.09 -7.94 9.93
CA ARG A 106 20.26 -7.42 11.00
C ARG A 106 20.76 -8.00 12.33
N ASP A 107 21.64 -7.25 12.99
CA ASP A 107 22.31 -7.70 14.23
C ASP A 107 21.46 -7.45 15.49
N ALA A 108 20.42 -6.62 15.40
CA ALA A 108 19.51 -6.31 16.50
C ALA A 108 18.07 -6.12 15.99
N PRO A 109 17.05 -6.23 16.87
CA PRO A 109 15.70 -5.80 16.56
C PRO A 109 15.68 -4.31 16.20
N VAL A 110 15.10 -3.97 15.05
CA VAL A 110 15.00 -2.58 14.57
C VAL A 110 13.58 -2.05 14.70
N GLY A 111 13.45 -0.75 14.93
CA GLY A 111 12.14 -0.07 14.94
C GLY A 111 11.50 0.00 13.56
N ALA A 112 10.19 0.26 13.48
CA ALA A 112 9.43 0.25 12.22
C ALA A 112 9.99 1.21 11.15
N MET A 113 10.47 2.39 11.56
CA MET A 113 11.06 3.36 10.63
C MET A 113 12.35 2.81 10.00
N GLN A 114 13.28 2.35 10.83
CA GLN A 114 14.55 1.75 10.36
C GLN A 114 14.30 0.46 9.55
N ALA A 115 13.32 -0.33 9.95
CA ALA A 115 12.87 -1.50 9.22
C ALA A 115 12.41 -1.16 7.80
N SER A 116 11.63 -0.10 7.62
CA SER A 116 11.16 0.34 6.31
C SER A 116 12.30 0.82 5.40
N GLU A 117 13.36 1.38 5.97
CA GLU A 117 14.52 1.88 5.23
C GLU A 117 15.41 0.75 4.70
N TYR A 118 15.57 -0.31 5.49
CA TYR A 118 16.46 -1.43 5.16
C TYR A 118 15.75 -2.63 4.56
N ALA A 119 14.41 -2.67 4.62
CA ALA A 119 13.60 -3.77 4.11
C ALA A 119 13.95 -4.12 2.66
N ARG A 120 14.29 -5.38 2.45
CA ARG A 120 14.51 -5.95 1.11
C ARG A 120 13.29 -6.79 0.74
N GLN A 121 12.50 -6.25 -0.17
CA GLN A 121 11.42 -6.98 -0.83
C GLN A 121 11.83 -7.40 -2.25
N PRO A 122 11.31 -8.51 -2.76
CA PRO A 122 11.56 -8.91 -4.15
C PRO A 122 11.04 -7.83 -5.12
N GLY A 123 11.81 -7.50 -6.16
CA GLY A 123 11.41 -6.47 -7.13
C GLY A 123 10.07 -6.74 -7.82
N TRP A 124 9.76 -8.02 -8.10
CA TRP A 124 8.46 -8.41 -8.66
C TRP A 124 7.29 -8.10 -7.72
N LEU A 125 7.54 -8.13 -6.40
CA LEU A 125 6.55 -7.82 -5.38
C LEU A 125 6.26 -6.32 -5.30
N ALA A 126 7.31 -5.51 -5.45
CA ALA A 126 7.19 -4.05 -5.48
C ALA A 126 6.26 -3.58 -6.62
N LEU A 127 6.21 -4.33 -7.73
CA LEU A 127 5.28 -4.08 -8.84
C LEU A 127 3.84 -4.58 -8.57
N LEU A 128 3.65 -5.49 -7.62
CA LEU A 128 2.33 -6.01 -7.26
C LEU A 128 1.56 -5.11 -6.31
N HIS A 129 2.24 -4.40 -5.39
CA HIS A 129 1.56 -3.51 -4.43
C HIS A 129 0.61 -2.50 -5.11
N PRO A 130 1.01 -1.80 -6.21
CA PRO A 130 0.12 -0.88 -6.91
C PRO A 130 -1.08 -1.60 -7.54
N ILE A 131 -0.86 -2.81 -8.08
CA ILE A 131 -1.91 -3.62 -8.70
C ILE A 131 -2.95 -4.05 -7.65
N LEU A 132 -2.50 -4.42 -6.46
CA LEU A 132 -3.39 -4.82 -5.36
C LEU A 132 -4.19 -3.65 -4.80
N GLY A 133 -3.58 -2.48 -4.68
CA GLY A 133 -4.30 -1.25 -4.35
C GLY A 133 -5.40 -0.94 -5.37
N VAL A 134 -5.11 -1.09 -6.67
CA VAL A 134 -6.09 -0.94 -7.75
C VAL A 134 -7.17 -2.03 -7.70
N ALA A 135 -6.82 -3.27 -7.37
CA ALA A 135 -7.79 -4.35 -7.22
C ALA A 135 -8.81 -4.02 -6.12
N GLY A 136 -8.36 -3.48 -4.99
CA GLY A 136 -9.24 -2.99 -3.91
C GLY A 136 -10.19 -1.89 -4.39
N LEU A 137 -9.69 -0.91 -5.15
CA LEU A 137 -10.50 0.15 -5.76
C LEU A 137 -11.57 -0.42 -6.71
N ILE A 138 -11.19 -1.28 -7.65
CA ILE A 138 -12.12 -1.85 -8.63
C ILE A 138 -13.16 -2.74 -7.94
N GLY A 139 -12.75 -3.52 -6.95
CA GLY A 139 -13.63 -4.37 -6.15
C GLY A 139 -14.75 -3.58 -5.50
N ILE A 140 -14.42 -2.46 -4.84
CA ILE A 140 -15.44 -1.66 -4.15
C ILE A 140 -16.37 -0.92 -5.11
N ARG A 141 -15.86 -0.48 -6.26
CA ARG A 141 -16.71 0.12 -7.30
C ARG A 141 -17.73 -0.87 -7.85
N SER A 142 -17.30 -2.11 -8.09
CA SER A 142 -18.16 -3.19 -8.59
C SER A 142 -19.27 -3.54 -7.60
N LEU A 143 -18.94 -3.65 -6.30
CA LEU A 143 -19.91 -3.87 -5.23
C LEU A 143 -20.95 -2.74 -5.16
N LYS A 144 -20.49 -1.48 -5.21
CA LYS A 144 -21.40 -0.32 -5.17
C LYS A 144 -22.32 -0.26 -6.39
N SER A 145 -21.84 -0.65 -7.57
CA SER A 145 -22.66 -0.66 -8.79
C SER A 145 -23.79 -1.70 -8.73
N ARG A 146 -23.57 -2.87 -8.13
CA ARG A 146 -24.58 -3.93 -8.00
C ARG A 146 -25.72 -3.56 -7.06
N ASN A 147 -25.42 -2.88 -5.96
CA ASN A 147 -26.44 -2.44 -4.99
C ASN A 147 -27.36 -1.34 -5.56
N VAL A 148 -26.90 -0.56 -6.55
CA VAL A 148 -27.73 0.48 -7.18
C VAL A 148 -28.76 -0.11 -8.16
N THR A 149 -28.47 -1.27 -8.77
CA THR A 149 -29.39 -1.91 -9.72
C THR A 149 -30.50 -2.74 -9.05
N GLN A 150 -30.47 -2.91 -7.74
CA GLN A 150 -31.46 -3.71 -6.99
C GLN A 150 -32.45 -2.86 -6.16
N ASN A 151 -32.27 -1.55 -6.11
CA ASN A 151 -33.19 -0.58 -5.48
C ASN A 151 -33.92 0.23 -6.55
#